data_AF-A0A923YY46-F1
#
_entry.id   AF-A0A923YY46-F1
#
_cell.length_a   1.000
_cell.length_b   1.000
_cell.length_c   1.000
_cell.angle_alpha   90.00
_cell.angle_beta   90.00
_cell.angle_gamma   90.00
#
_symmetry.space_group_name_H-M   'P 1'
#
loop_
_entity.id
_entity.type
_entity.pdbx_description
1 polymer ?
#
loop_
_entity_poly.entity_id
_entity_poly.type
_entity_poly.pdbx_seq_one_letter_code
_entity_poly.pdbx_strand_id
1 'polypeptide(L)'
;MLNFELYNPVNYIFGKNQIEKLSKLVPANAKILLAYGGGSIFKNGIYNQVTAALKDFEIVEFGGIEPNPRFETLMKAVEIVKSEKIDFILAVGGGSV
;
A
#
# COMPACT_ATOMS: atom_id res chain seq x y z
N MET A 1 -19.35 -18.59 27.96
CA MET A 1 -18.26 -17.89 27.23
C MET A 1 -16.94 -18.45 27.72
N LEU A 2 -15.96 -18.64 26.84
CA LEU A 2 -14.61 -19.07 27.19
C LEU A 2 -13.68 -17.86 27.30
N ASN A 3 -12.60 -17.98 28.06
CA ASN A 3 -11.58 -16.93 28.17
C ASN A 3 -10.81 -16.80 26.84
N PHE A 4 -10.53 -15.58 26.42
CA PHE A 4 -9.68 -15.29 25.26
C PHE A 4 -8.91 -13.98 25.45
N GLU A 5 -7.81 -13.84 24.70
CA GLU A 5 -7.07 -12.59 24.52
C GLU A 5 -7.18 -12.16 23.05
N LEU A 6 -7.39 -10.86 22.82
CA LEU A 6 -7.47 -10.27 21.48
C LEU A 6 -6.50 -9.10 21.38
N TYR A 7 -5.57 -9.20 20.43
CA TYR A 7 -4.66 -8.11 20.08
C TYR A 7 -4.87 -7.70 18.62
N ASN A 8 -5.25 -6.45 18.41
CA ASN A 8 -5.42 -5.87 17.08
C ASN A 8 -4.81 -4.45 17.05
N PRO A 9 -3.53 -4.31 16.68
CA PRO A 9 -2.84 -3.03 16.68
C PRO A 9 -3.13 -2.17 15.45
N VAL A 10 -3.88 -2.69 14.48
CA VAL A 10 -4.13 -2.00 13.22
C VAL A 10 -5.01 -0.79 13.47
N ASN A 11 -4.56 0.38 13.00
CA ASN A 11 -5.34 1.60 13.02
C ASN A 11 -6.29 1.65 11.81
N TYR A 12 -7.59 1.45 12.06
CA TYR A 12 -8.61 1.50 11.02
C TYR A 12 -9.08 2.93 10.76
N ILE A 13 -8.84 3.42 9.55
CA ILE A 13 -9.35 4.71 9.10
C ILE A 13 -10.50 4.47 8.13
N PHE A 14 -11.74 4.68 8.61
CA PHE A 14 -12.95 4.35 7.87
C PHE A 14 -13.79 5.58 7.52
N GLY A 15 -14.42 5.57 6.35
CA GLY A 15 -15.38 6.58 5.90
C GLY A 15 -15.05 7.20 4.55
N LYS A 16 -15.87 8.15 4.13
CA LYS A 16 -15.66 8.91 2.90
C LYS A 16 -14.42 9.83 3.05
N ASN A 17 -13.67 10.02 1.95
CA ASN A 17 -12.52 10.94 1.83
C ASN A 17 -11.36 10.69 2.81
N GLN A 18 -11.21 9.47 3.35
CA GLN A 18 -10.14 9.20 4.31
C GLN A 18 -8.72 9.16 3.73
N ILE A 19 -8.58 9.01 2.40
CA ILE A 19 -7.28 9.00 1.71
C ILE A 19 -6.50 10.30 1.94
N GLU A 20 -7.19 11.42 2.20
CA GLU A 20 -6.55 12.72 2.53
C GLU A 20 -5.68 12.68 3.79
N LYS A 21 -5.89 11.70 4.68
CA LYS A 21 -5.10 11.52 5.91
C LYS A 21 -3.77 10.82 5.67
N LEU A 22 -3.55 10.24 4.48
CA LEU A 22 -2.43 9.35 4.20
C LEU A 22 -1.07 9.99 4.49
N SER A 23 -0.86 11.25 4.09
CA SER A 23 0.38 12.01 4.37
C SER A 23 0.69 12.22 5.86
N LYS A 24 -0.32 12.12 6.73
CA LYS A 24 -0.14 12.22 8.19
C LYS A 24 0.12 10.88 8.85
N LEU A 25 -0.19 9.78 8.15
CA LEU A 25 -0.09 8.42 8.66
C LEU A 25 1.20 7.73 8.18
N VAL A 26 1.69 8.10 7.00
CA VAL A 26 2.99 7.66 6.51
C VAL A 26 4.10 8.48 7.16
N PRO A 27 5.20 7.87 7.63
CA PRO A 27 6.34 8.60 8.19
C PRO A 27 6.90 9.61 7.19
N ALA A 28 7.10 10.87 7.59
CA ALA A 28 7.36 12.00 6.68
C ALA A 28 8.55 11.83 5.71
N ASN A 29 9.54 10.99 6.03
CA ASN A 29 10.72 10.75 5.20
C ASN A 29 10.72 9.36 4.55
N ALA A 30 9.57 8.67 4.56
CA ALA A 30 9.48 7.33 4.01
C ALA A 30 9.65 7.34 2.48
N LYS A 31 10.42 6.38 1.98
CA LYS A 31 10.44 6.01 0.58
C LYS A 31 9.49 4.84 0.37
N ILE A 32 8.42 5.12 -0.36
CA ILE A 32 7.23 4.27 -0.43
C ILE A 32 7.31 3.35 -1.64
N LEU A 33 7.06 2.06 -1.43
CA LEU A 33 6.66 1.16 -2.52
C LEU A 33 5.13 1.15 -2.63
N LEU A 34 4.60 1.72 -3.71
CA LEU A 34 3.18 1.66 -4.04
C LEU A 34 2.89 0.36 -4.80
N ALA A 35 2.35 -0.62 -4.10
CA ALA A 35 2.05 -1.95 -4.63
C ALA A 35 0.58 -2.06 -5.07
N TYR A 36 0.33 -2.54 -6.30
CA TYR A 36 -1.02 -2.68 -6.84
C TYR A 36 -1.18 -3.85 -7.82
N GLY A 37 -2.43 -4.29 -8.01
CA GLY A 37 -2.77 -5.41 -8.88
C GLY A 37 -2.96 -5.04 -10.35
N GLY A 38 -3.96 -5.62 -11.00
CA GLY A 38 -4.26 -5.46 -12.44
C GLY A 38 -4.80 -4.09 -12.88
N GLY A 39 -4.66 -3.03 -12.07
CA GLY A 39 -4.91 -1.66 -12.50
C GLY A 39 -6.35 -1.13 -12.36
N SER A 40 -7.22 -1.79 -11.60
CA SER A 40 -8.55 -1.24 -11.26
C SER A 40 -8.48 0.13 -10.58
N ILE A 41 -7.41 0.38 -9.83
CA ILE A 41 -7.14 1.64 -9.10
C ILE A 41 -6.94 2.86 -10.01
N PHE A 42 -6.55 2.64 -11.26
CA PHE A 42 -6.41 3.72 -12.25
C PHE A 42 -7.77 4.13 -12.81
N LYS A 43 -8.68 3.15 -12.98
CA LYS A 43 -10.01 3.38 -13.56
C LYS A 43 -10.96 4.09 -12.60
N ASN A 44 -10.85 3.81 -11.31
CA ASN A 44 -11.72 4.39 -10.28
C ASN A 44 -11.14 5.66 -9.62
N GLY A 45 -9.99 6.15 -10.10
CA GLY A 45 -9.35 7.37 -9.61
C GLY A 45 -8.69 7.25 -8.24
N ILE A 46 -8.57 6.04 -7.66
CA ILE A 46 -7.88 5.82 -6.39
C ILE A 46 -6.40 6.13 -6.53
N TYR A 47 -5.76 5.71 -7.63
CA TYR A 47 -4.36 6.02 -7.90
C TYR A 47 -4.09 7.52 -7.80
N ASN A 48 -4.92 8.33 -8.47
CA ASN A 48 -4.80 9.80 -8.46
C ASN A 48 -4.99 10.37 -7.04
N GLN A 49 -5.91 9.82 -6.25
CA GLN A 49 -6.11 10.28 -4.87
C GLN A 49 -4.90 9.94 -3.99
N VAL A 50 -4.32 8.76 -4.14
CA VAL A 50 -3.15 8.31 -3.37
C VAL A 50 -1.92 9.14 -3.72
N THR A 51 -1.60 9.29 -5.02
CA THR A 51 -0.44 10.07 -5.45
C THR A 51 -0.60 11.56 -5.15
N ALA A 52 -1.81 12.12 -5.23
CA ALA A 52 -2.06 13.48 -4.80
C ALA A 52 -1.87 13.67 -3.28
N ALA A 53 -2.35 12.71 -2.46
CA ALA A 53 -2.17 12.76 -1.01
C ALA A 53 -0.70 12.61 -0.59
N LEU A 54 0.11 11.90 -1.39
CA LEU A 54 1.51 11.62 -1.12
C LEU A 54 2.47 12.37 -2.05
N LYS A 55 2.06 13.50 -2.63
CA LYS A 55 2.83 14.28 -3.61
C LYS A 55 4.25 14.68 -3.17
N ASP A 56 4.47 14.79 -1.86
CA ASP A 56 5.72 15.23 -1.25
C ASP A 56 6.61 14.03 -0.81
N PHE A 57 6.20 12.80 -1.10
CA PHE A 57 6.92 11.57 -0.78
C PHE A 57 7.62 11.00 -2.02
N GLU A 58 8.73 10.29 -1.80
CA GLU A 58 9.35 9.49 -2.86
C GLU A 58 8.57 8.18 -3.02
N ILE A 59 8.05 7.94 -4.23
CA ILE A 59 7.23 6.76 -4.53
C ILE A 59 7.90 5.96 -5.64
N VAL A 60 8.06 4.66 -5.39
CA VAL A 60 8.43 3.65 -6.37
C VAL A 60 7.21 2.74 -6.58
N GLU A 61 6.88 2.44 -7.83
CA GLU A 61 5.68 1.66 -8.15
C GLU A 61 6.01 0.18 -8.42
N PHE A 62 5.16 -0.71 -7.92
CA PHE A 62 5.18 -2.13 -8.25
C PHE A 62 3.77 -2.62 -8.57
N GLY A 63 3.48 -2.71 -9.86
CA GLY A 63 2.18 -3.13 -10.39
C GLY A 63 2.12 -4.58 -10.84
N GLY A 64 0.90 -5.06 -11.10
CA GLY A 64 0.68 -6.35 -11.75
C GLY A 64 0.58 -7.54 -10.80
N ILE A 65 0.38 -7.31 -9.49
CA ILE A 65 0.10 -8.38 -8.53
C ILE A 65 -1.17 -9.13 -8.95
N GLU A 66 -1.05 -10.43 -9.19
CA GLU A 66 -2.15 -11.27 -9.65
C GLU A 66 -3.17 -11.53 -8.52
N PRO A 67 -4.44 -11.85 -8.83
CA PRO A 67 -5.45 -12.19 -7.80
C PRO A 67 -5.04 -13.31 -6.84
N ASN A 68 -4.17 -14.22 -7.30
CA ASN A 68 -3.49 -15.22 -6.49
C ASN A 68 -1.98 -14.96 -6.60
N PRO A 69 -1.42 -14.10 -5.73
CA PRO A 69 -0.05 -13.61 -5.86
C PRO A 69 0.95 -14.76 -5.90
N ARG A 70 1.86 -14.71 -6.87
CA ARG A 70 2.89 -15.74 -7.03
C ARG A 70 4.18 -15.30 -6.38
N PHE A 71 4.89 -16.28 -5.82
CA PHE A 71 6.19 -16.06 -5.20
C PHE A 71 7.17 -15.35 -6.15
N GLU A 72 7.23 -15.78 -7.40
CA GLU A 72 8.15 -15.23 -8.42
C GLU A 72 7.85 -13.75 -8.72
N THR A 73 6.57 -13.35 -8.70
CA THR A 73 6.17 -11.96 -8.88
C THR A 73 6.58 -11.14 -7.67
N LEU A 74 6.29 -11.61 -6.46
CA LEU A 74 6.63 -10.89 -5.22
C LEU A 74 8.14 -10.76 -4.99
N MET A 75 8.94 -11.73 -5.45
CA MET A 75 10.41 -11.64 -5.35
C MET A 75 10.98 -10.48 -6.18
N LYS A 76 10.34 -10.08 -7.28
CA LYS A 76 10.72 -8.86 -8.01
C LYS A 76 10.47 -7.60 -7.18
N ALA A 77 9.38 -7.56 -6.40
CA ALA A 77 9.13 -6.47 -5.47
C ALA A 77 10.20 -6.42 -4.37
N VAL A 78 10.63 -7.57 -3.86
CA VAL A 78 11.72 -7.67 -2.86
C VAL A 78 13.04 -7.13 -3.41
N GLU A 79 13.36 -7.39 -4.67
CA GLU A 79 14.54 -6.82 -5.33
C GLU A 79 14.48 -5.30 -5.37
N ILE A 80 13.32 -4.73 -5.76
CA ILE A 80 13.08 -3.28 -5.78
C ILE A 80 13.21 -2.70 -4.37
N VAL A 81 12.59 -3.33 -3.36
CA VAL A 81 12.67 -2.88 -1.95
C VAL A 81 14.12 -2.73 -1.51
N LYS A 82 14.97 -3.71 -1.85
CA LYS A 82 16.39 -3.71 -1.49
C LYS A 82 17.20 -2.70 -2.30
N SER A 83 17.01 -2.62 -3.62
CA SER A 83 17.80 -1.73 -4.49
C SER A 83 17.47 -0.27 -4.23
N GLU A 84 16.18 0.04 -4.06
CA GLU A 84 15.68 1.39 -3.87
C GLU A 84 15.71 1.84 -2.42
N LYS A 85 15.98 0.92 -1.47
CA LYS A 85 15.96 1.17 -0.02
C LYS A 85 14.59 1.67 0.46
N ILE A 86 13.54 0.99 0.01
CA ILE A 86 12.17 1.24 0.45
C ILE A 86 12.07 0.94 1.95
N ASP A 87 11.43 1.83 2.70
CA ASP A 87 11.19 1.70 4.14
C ASP A 87 9.69 1.70 4.51
N PHE A 88 8.81 1.87 3.52
CA PHE A 88 7.36 1.78 3.69
C PHE A 88 6.68 1.11 2.50
N ILE A 89 5.81 0.13 2.73
CA ILE A 89 5.01 -0.51 1.67
C ILE A 89 3.56 -0.05 1.79
N LEU A 90 3.02 0.49 0.70
CA LEU A 90 1.62 0.89 0.60
C LEU A 90 0.91 0.01 -0.45
N ALA A 91 0.19 -1.00 0.04
CA ALA A 91 -0.67 -1.83 -0.79
C ALA A 91 -1.99 -1.10 -1.09
N VAL A 92 -2.33 -0.96 -2.37
CA VAL A 92 -3.57 -0.34 -2.83
C VAL A 92 -4.31 -1.31 -3.75
N GLY A 93 -5.30 -1.99 -3.20
CA GLY A 93 -6.07 -3.00 -3.93
C GLY A 93 -7.08 -3.74 -3.06
N GLY A 94 -7.50 -4.90 -3.53
CA GLY A 94 -8.24 -5.88 -2.72
C GLY A 94 -7.28 -6.77 -1.93
N GLY A 95 -7.79 -7.81 -1.27
CA GLY A 95 -6.99 -8.65 -0.37
C GLY A 95 -5.85 -9.47 -1.01
N SER A 96 -5.73 -9.49 -2.33
CA SER A 96 -4.60 -10.12 -3.03
C SER A 96 -3.36 -9.23 -3.12
N VAL A 97 -3.55 -7.90 -3.04
CA VAL A 97 -2.47 -6.91 -3.12
C VAL A 97 -1.94 -6.66 -1.72
#